data_AF-A0A6V7TFI8-F1
#
_entry.id   AF-A0A6V7TFI8-F1
#
_cell.length_a   1.000
_cell.length_b   1.000
_cell.length_c   1.000
_cell.angle_alpha   90.00
_cell.angle_beta   90.00
_cell.angle_gamma   90.00
#
_symmetry.space_group_name_H-M   'P 1'
#
loop_
_entity.id
_entity.type
_entity.pdbx_description
1 polymer ?
#
loop_
_entity_poly.entity_id
_entity_poly.type
_entity_poly.pdbx_seq_one_letter_code
_entity_poly.pdbx_strand_id
1 'polypeptide(L)'
;MSIMRHIPIPSGFTVSRNIRRFNMAENDRKIFFSFNLFSIFIFAFPIIYMYNANYKMCEENNVIYNKLKHTGIKVTNNLFTK
;
A
#
# COMPACT_ATOMS: atom_id res chain seq x y z
N MET A 1 -30.63 -5.57 -38.37
CA MET A 1 -29.23 -5.66 -38.84
C MET A 1 -28.45 -4.50 -38.21
N SER A 2 -27.74 -4.73 -37.10
CA SER A 2 -26.95 -3.68 -36.44
C SER A 2 -25.71 -3.43 -37.29
N ILE A 3 -25.54 -2.20 -37.78
CA ILE A 3 -24.32 -1.79 -38.49
C ILE A 3 -23.20 -1.73 -37.45
N MET A 4 -22.33 -2.75 -37.41
CA MET A 4 -21.04 -2.65 -36.74
C MET A 4 -20.21 -1.60 -37.49
N ARG A 5 -20.28 -0.35 -37.04
CA ARG A 5 -19.38 0.71 -37.51
C ARG A 5 -18.01 0.45 -36.88
N HIS A 6 -17.00 0.21 -37.70
CA HIS A 6 -15.61 0.16 -37.26
C HIS A 6 -15.19 1.59 -36.86
N ILE A 7 -15.33 1.95 -35.59
CA ILE A 7 -14.88 3.24 -35.07
C ILE A 7 -13.37 3.12 -34.82
N PRO A 8 -12.51 3.83 -35.56
CA PRO A 8 -11.08 3.78 -35.31
C PRO A 8 -10.80 4.36 -33.92
N ILE A 9 -10.05 3.60 -33.12
CA ILE A 9 -9.59 4.06 -31.80
C ILE A 9 -8.63 5.24 -32.07
N PRO A 10 -8.84 6.42 -31.44
CA PRO A 10 -7.95 7.54 -31.69
C PRO A 10 -6.52 7.17 -31.30
N SER A 11 -5.54 7.56 -32.11
CA SER A 11 -4.12 7.22 -31.92
C SER A 11 -3.58 7.62 -30.54
N GLY A 12 -4.17 8.64 -29.90
CA GLY A 12 -3.83 9.03 -28.51
C GLY A 12 -4.24 8.00 -27.45
N PHE A 13 -5.23 7.13 -27.72
CA PHE A 13 -5.67 6.06 -26.83
C PHE A 13 -4.90 4.75 -27.03
N THR A 14 -4.15 4.60 -28.13
CA THR A 14 -3.26 3.45 -28.35
C THR A 14 -1.91 3.62 -27.64
N VAL A 15 -1.60 4.84 -27.15
CA VAL A 15 -0.38 5.12 -26.37
C VAL A 15 -0.55 4.68 -24.91
N SER A 16 0.53 4.20 -24.30
CA SER A 16 0.55 3.78 -22.90
C SER A 16 0.05 4.89 -21.96
N ARG A 17 -0.67 4.48 -20.90
CA ARG A 17 -1.26 5.40 -19.92
C ARG A 17 -0.23 6.31 -19.25
N ASN A 18 1.02 5.85 -19.12
CA ASN A 18 2.10 6.62 -18.50
C ASN A 18 2.50 7.84 -19.35
N ILE A 19 2.56 7.68 -20.68
CA ILE A 19 2.93 8.77 -21.60
C ILE A 19 1.83 9.84 -21.64
N ARG A 20 0.56 9.42 -21.55
CA ARG A 20 -0.61 10.33 -21.58
C ARG A 20 -0.68 11.28 -20.38
N ARG A 21 -0.02 10.96 -19.25
CA ARG A 21 -0.04 11.79 -18.03
C ARG A 21 0.62 13.15 -18.23
N PHE A 22 1.57 13.26 -19.14
CA PHE A 22 2.23 14.54 -19.44
C PHE A 22 1.33 15.50 -20.24
N ASN A 23 0.32 14.98 -20.95
CA ASN A 23 -0.63 15.78 -21.73
C ASN A 23 -1.89 16.17 -20.93
N MET A 24 -1.86 16.03 -19.61
CA MET A 24 -2.97 16.38 -18.73
C MET A 24 -2.91 17.87 -18.40
N ALA A 25 -4.08 18.53 -18.33
CA ALA A 25 -4.16 19.92 -17.90
C ALA A 25 -3.57 20.08 -16.49
N GLU A 26 -2.99 21.24 -16.20
CA GLU A 26 -2.20 21.42 -14.98
C GLU A 26 -3.02 21.20 -13.70
N ASN A 27 -4.28 21.63 -13.68
CA ASN A 27 -5.19 21.42 -12.56
C ASN A 27 -5.48 19.92 -12.35
N ASP A 28 -5.82 19.20 -13.43
CA ASP A 28 -6.10 17.76 -13.39
C ASP A 28 -4.87 16.97 -12.92
N ARG A 29 -3.67 17.40 -13.33
CA ARG A 29 -2.41 16.79 -12.90
C ARG A 29 -2.20 16.94 -11.39
N LYS A 30 -2.51 18.13 -10.82
CA LYS A 30 -2.43 18.37 -9.37
C LYS A 30 -3.42 17.46 -8.62
N ILE A 31 -4.66 17.38 -9.08
CA ILE A 31 -5.69 16.53 -8.48
C ILE A 31 -5.28 15.05 -8.53
N PHE A 32 -4.81 14.58 -9.70
CA PHE A 32 -4.35 13.20 -9.88
C PHE A 32 -3.19 12.86 -8.94
N PHE A 33 -2.21 13.77 -8.81
CA PHE A 33 -1.09 13.58 -7.89
C PHE A 33 -1.56 13.51 -6.44
N SER A 34 -2.36 14.48 -5.99
CA SER A 34 -2.88 14.53 -4.62
C SER A 34 -3.70 13.28 -4.27
N PHE A 35 -4.55 12.80 -5.18
CA PHE A 35 -5.36 11.61 -4.95
C PHE A 35 -4.52 10.33 -4.88
N ASN A 36 -3.46 10.20 -5.69
CA ASN A 36 -2.53 9.08 -5.56
C ASN A 36 -1.78 9.12 -4.22
N LEU A 37 -1.30 10.29 -3.81
CA LEU A 37 -0.61 10.45 -2.53
C LEU A 37 -1.54 10.10 -1.35
N PHE A 38 -2.79 10.56 -1.41
CA PHE A 38 -3.82 10.21 -0.44
C PHE A 38 -4.12 8.71 -0.42
N SER A 39 -4.17 8.06 -1.59
CA SER A 39 -4.36 6.61 -1.67
C SER A 39 -3.22 5.86 -0.99
N ILE A 40 -1.96 6.23 -1.26
CA ILE A 40 -0.79 5.64 -0.59
C ILE A 40 -0.90 5.81 0.92
N PHE A 41 -1.31 6.98 1.39
CA PHE A 41 -1.51 7.23 2.82
C PHE A 41 -2.57 6.30 3.44
N ILE A 42 -3.74 6.14 2.79
CA ILE A 42 -4.78 5.21 3.24
C ILE A 42 -4.25 3.77 3.27
N PHE A 43 -3.54 3.34 2.23
CA PHE A 43 -2.99 1.97 2.16
C PHE A 43 -1.87 1.72 3.17
N ALA A 44 -1.08 2.74 3.52
CA ALA A 44 -0.06 2.64 4.55
C ALA A 44 -0.64 2.63 5.97
N PHE A 45 -1.85 3.16 6.16
CA PHE A 45 -2.46 3.33 7.49
C PHE A 45 -2.58 2.01 8.28
N PRO A 46 -3.11 0.89 7.72
CA PRO A 46 -3.13 -0.39 8.43
C PRO A 46 -1.73 -0.89 8.82
N ILE A 47 -0.72 -0.68 7.97
CA ILE A 47 0.66 -1.11 8.25
C ILE A 47 1.24 -0.32 9.42
N ILE A 48 1.07 1.00 9.41
CA ILE A 48 1.51 1.89 10.50
C ILE A 48 0.78 1.53 11.79
N TYR A 49 -0.51 1.23 11.70
CA TYR A 49 -1.30 0.80 12.85
C TYR A 49 -0.80 -0.52 13.43
N MET A 50 -0.60 -1.55 12.60
CA MET A 50 -0.06 -2.85 13.02
C MET A 50 1.36 -2.74 13.60
N TYR A 51 2.18 -1.81 13.10
CA TYR A 51 3.52 -1.56 13.64
C TYR A 51 3.47 -0.97 15.07
N ASN A 52 2.51 -0.06 15.32
CA ASN A 52 2.40 0.61 16.61
C ASN A 52 1.56 -0.15 17.64
N ALA A 53 0.56 -0.88 17.17
CA ALA A 53 -0.30 -1.70 18.01
C ALA A 53 0.51 -2.90 18.53
N ASN A 54 0.64 -2.97 19.85
CA ASN A 54 1.35 -4.06 20.51
C ASN A 54 0.45 -5.31 20.57
N TYR A 55 0.18 -5.89 19.40
CA TYR A 55 -0.65 -7.08 19.29
C TYR A 55 0.01 -8.25 20.02
N LYS A 56 -0.69 -8.77 21.04
CA LYS A 56 -0.37 -10.08 21.61
C LYS A 56 -0.60 -11.11 20.50
N MET A 57 0.48 -11.63 19.93
CA MET A 57 0.44 -12.62 18.84
C MET A 57 -0.33 -13.88 19.27
N CYS A 58 0.18 -14.58 20.29
CA CYS A 58 -0.43 -15.78 20.86
C CYS A 58 -0.07 -15.84 22.36
N GLU A 59 -0.91 -16.48 23.18
CA GLU A 59 -0.57 -16.72 24.59
C GLU A 59 0.71 -17.55 24.75
N GLU A 60 0.93 -18.48 23.81
CA GLU A 60 2.11 -19.33 23.72
C GLU A 60 3.43 -18.52 23.62
N ASN A 61 3.40 -17.36 22.95
CA ASN A 61 4.59 -16.50 22.85
C ASN A 61 5.02 -15.96 24.23
N ASN A 62 4.07 -15.69 25.14
CA ASN A 62 4.42 -15.28 26.51
C ASN A 62 5.08 -16.43 27.28
N VAL A 63 4.61 -17.66 27.08
CA VAL A 63 5.20 -18.85 27.71
C VAL A 63 6.62 -19.08 27.19
N ILE A 64 6.83 -18.97 25.89
CA ILE A 64 8.15 -19.10 25.25
C ILE A 64 9.09 -17.99 25.72
N TYR A 65 8.63 -16.73 25.71
CA TYR A 65 9.44 -15.62 26.22
C TYR A 65 9.85 -15.83 27.67
N ASN A 66 8.92 -16.19 28.56
CA ASN A 66 9.24 -16.41 29.97
C ASN A 66 10.24 -17.54 30.17
N LYS A 67 10.15 -18.62 29.38
CA LYS A 67 11.12 -19.72 29.41
C LYS A 67 12.50 -19.27 28.92
N LEU A 68 12.56 -18.47 27.85
CA LEU A 68 13.83 -18.05 27.24
C LEU A 68 14.47 -16.84 27.93
N LYS A 69 13.72 -16.01 28.65
CA LYS A 69 14.21 -14.81 29.36
C LYS A 69 15.36 -15.11 30.33
N HIS A 70 15.39 -16.31 30.90
CA HIS A 70 16.40 -16.74 31.86
C HIS A 70 17.61 -17.45 31.23
N THR A 71 17.59 -17.69 29.91
CA THR A 71 18.65 -18.42 29.20
C THR A 71 19.82 -17.54 28.74
N GLY A 72 19.80 -16.24 29.05
CA GLY A 72 20.81 -15.27 28.59
C GLY A 72 20.68 -14.87 27.11
N ILE A 73 19.71 -15.45 26.39
CA ILE A 73 19.41 -15.12 25.00
C ILE A 73 18.59 -13.83 24.95
N LYS A 74 18.97 -12.88 24.09
CA LYS A 74 18.28 -11.61 23.91
C LYS A 74 17.00 -11.82 23.09
N VAL A 75 15.90 -12.14 23.77
CA VAL A 75 14.58 -12.34 23.15
C VAL A 75 13.74 -11.08 23.28
N THR A 76 13.10 -10.66 22.18
CA THR A 76 12.18 -9.52 22.16
C THR A 76 10.73 -10.00 22.17
N ASN A 77 9.90 -9.37 22.98
CA ASN A 77 8.47 -9.69 23.08
C ASN A 77 7.62 -9.18 21.91
N ASN A 78 8.19 -8.29 21.11
CA ASN A 78 7.48 -7.61 20.04
C ASN A 78 8.07 -8.05 18.70
N LEU A 79 7.19 -8.13 17.68
CA LEU A 79 7.59 -8.41 16.30
C LEU A 79 8.47 -7.31 15.71
N PHE A 80 8.21 -6.07 16.14
CA PHE A 80 8.97 -4.89 15.76
C PHE A 80 9.68 -4.35 17.00
N THR A 81 11.00 -4.28 16.92
CA THR A 81 11.82 -3.53 17.88
C THR A 81 11.50 -2.06 17.71
N LYS A 82 10.88 -1.45 18.73
CA LYS A 82 10.77 0.01 18.84
C LYS A 82 12.14 0.64 19.05
#